data_AF-A0ABD4SGG4-F1
#
_entry.id   AF-A0ABD4SGG4-F1
#
_cell.length_a   1.000
_cell.length_b   1.000
_cell.length_c   1.000
_cell.angle_alpha   90.00
_cell.angle_beta   90.00
_cell.angle_gamma   90.00
#
_symmetry.space_group_name_H-M   'P 1'
#
loop_
_entity.id
_entity.type
_entity.pdbx_description
1 polymer ?
#
loop_
_entity_poly.entity_id
_entity_poly.type
_entity_poly.pdbx_seq_one_letter_code
_entity_poly.pdbx_strand_id
1 'polypeptide(L)'
;MSSNLWEISIYVGNDDILFSVIFQYVPDKDAEIEQINEVNRSIYRKMLSDGEYYFHGFDIMVNGSKRFVLRYNSGNIDVTEKELRAAVNYIKKLGKEIAHE
;
A
#
# COMPACT_ATOMS: atom_id res chain seq x y z
N MET A 1 14.63 33.15 26.53
CA MET A 1 13.76 32.04 26.10
C MET A 1 13.01 32.52 24.88
N SER A 2 13.29 31.98 23.69
CA SER A 2 12.46 32.20 22.50
C SER A 2 12.19 30.84 21.87
N SER A 3 10.99 30.32 22.11
CA SER A 3 10.49 29.12 21.45
C SER A 3 10.21 29.46 19.99
N ASN A 4 11.00 28.91 19.06
CA ASN A 4 10.65 28.92 17.65
C ASN A 4 9.47 27.96 17.45
N LEU A 5 8.27 28.51 17.33
CA LEU A 5 7.09 27.79 16.87
C LEU A 5 7.25 27.58 15.37
N TRP A 6 7.45 26.33 14.96
CA TRP A 6 7.39 25.94 13.55
C TRP A 6 5.96 26.18 13.07
N GLU A 7 5.75 27.22 12.27
CA GLU A 7 4.48 27.46 11.58
C GLU A 7 4.27 26.32 10.57
N ILE A 8 3.29 25.46 10.83
CA ILE A 8 2.86 24.44 9.87
C ILE A 8 1.96 25.14 8.85
N SER A 9 2.49 25.45 7.67
CA SER A 9 1.67 25.90 6.55
C SER A 9 1.01 24.69 5.89
N ILE A 10 -0.30 24.54 6.06
CA ILE A 10 -1.09 23.51 5.37
C ILE A 10 -1.50 24.07 4.01
N TYR A 11 -0.88 23.55 2.94
CA TYR A 11 -1.33 23.82 1.57
C TYR A 11 -2.37 22.77 1.20
N VAL A 12 -3.65 23.18 1.11
CA VAL A 12 -4.71 22.36 0.52
C VAL A 12 -4.97 22.88 -0.88
N GLY A 13 -4.17 22.42 -1.84
CA GLY A 13 -4.44 22.61 -3.25
C GLY A 13 -4.85 21.26 -3.83
N ASN A 14 -6.16 20.97 -3.85
CA ASN A 14 -6.73 20.09 -4.86
C ASN A 14 -8.24 20.22 -4.89
N ASP A 15 -8.75 20.78 -5.98
CA ASP A 15 -10.11 20.56 -6.48
C ASP A 15 -10.21 19.19 -7.20
N ASP A 16 -9.10 18.45 -7.28
CA ASP A 16 -8.99 17.17 -7.96
C ASP A 16 -9.54 15.99 -7.13
N ILE A 17 -10.19 15.07 -7.84
CA ILE A 17 -10.76 13.85 -7.28
C ILE A 17 -9.62 12.98 -6.72
N LEU A 18 -9.59 12.81 -5.40
CA LEU A 18 -8.72 11.85 -4.74
C LEU A 18 -9.22 10.42 -5.00
N PHE A 19 -8.39 9.61 -5.64
CA PHE A 19 -8.66 8.19 -5.84
C PHE A 19 -7.98 7.37 -4.74
N SER A 20 -8.77 6.46 -4.14
CA SER A 20 -8.30 5.48 -3.17
C SER A 20 -8.58 4.08 -3.71
N VAL A 21 -7.53 3.30 -3.92
CA VAL A 21 -7.63 1.93 -4.44
C VAL A 21 -7.18 0.96 -3.36
N ILE A 22 -8.07 0.06 -2.96
CA ILE A 22 -7.79 -1.03 -2.01
C ILE A 22 -7.62 -2.33 -2.80
N PHE A 23 -6.57 -3.07 -2.51
CA PHE A 23 -6.24 -4.30 -3.24
C PHE A 23 -5.49 -5.31 -2.36
N GLN A 24 -5.44 -6.56 -2.84
CA GLN A 24 -4.63 -7.65 -2.30
C GLN A 24 -3.87 -8.33 -3.43
N TYR A 25 -2.64 -8.74 -3.17
CA TYR A 25 -1.98 -9.74 -3.99
C TYR A 25 -2.58 -11.13 -3.70
N VAL A 26 -2.86 -11.90 -4.75
CA VAL A 26 -3.39 -13.26 -4.65
C VAL A 26 -2.38 -14.19 -5.33
N PRO A 27 -1.69 -15.07 -4.58
CA PRO A 27 -0.63 -15.92 -5.14
C PRO A 27 -1.19 -16.95 -6.12
N ASP A 28 -2.27 -17.63 -5.73
CA ASP A 28 -2.96 -18.65 -6.52
C ASP A 28 -4.47 -18.43 -6.46
N LYS A 29 -5.19 -18.89 -7.49
CA LYS A 29 -6.65 -18.72 -7.59
C LYS A 29 -7.40 -19.38 -6.43
N ASP A 30 -6.85 -20.47 -5.91
CA ASP A 30 -7.46 -21.29 -4.86
C ASP A 30 -6.82 -21.03 -3.48
N ALA A 31 -6.05 -19.94 -3.34
CA ALA A 31 -5.42 -19.59 -2.08
C ALA A 31 -6.45 -19.23 -1.00
N GLU A 32 -6.26 -19.80 0.19
CA GLU A 32 -7.13 -19.54 1.34
C GLU A 32 -6.93 -18.12 1.88
N ILE A 33 -7.95 -17.59 2.57
CA ILE A 33 -7.96 -16.21 3.07
C ILE A 33 -6.76 -15.94 3.98
N GLU A 34 -6.43 -16.89 4.84
CA GLU A 34 -5.32 -16.82 5.78
C GLU A 34 -3.97 -16.72 5.05
N GLN A 35 -3.79 -17.49 3.97
CA GLN A 35 -2.59 -17.46 3.14
C GLN A 35 -2.47 -16.12 2.42
N ILE A 36 -3.56 -15.65 1.79
CA ILE A 36 -3.60 -14.34 1.14
C ILE A 36 -3.22 -13.24 2.14
N ASN A 37 -3.77 -13.29 3.36
CA ASN A 37 -3.50 -12.30 4.39
C ASN A 37 -2.03 -12.31 4.82
N GLU A 38 -1.44 -13.48 5.05
CA GLU A 38 -0.04 -13.57 5.48
C GLU A 38 0.91 -13.08 4.38
N VAL A 39 0.67 -13.45 3.12
CA VAL A 39 1.47 -12.96 1.99
C VAL A 39 1.40 -11.43 1.91
N ASN A 40 0.21 -10.83 2.00
CA ASN A 40 0.07 -9.37 1.94
C ASN A 40 0.71 -8.65 3.14
N ARG A 41 0.68 -9.25 4.34
CA ARG A 41 1.41 -8.71 5.51
C ARG A 41 2.91 -8.75 5.29
N SER A 42 3.43 -9.84 4.74
CA SER A 42 4.85 -10.00 4.45
C SER A 42 5.31 -9.04 3.35
N ILE A 43 4.52 -8.85 2.28
CA ILE A 43 4.74 -7.81 1.27
C ILE A 43 4.80 -6.42 1.94
N TYR A 44 3.83 -6.10 2.81
CA TYR A 44 3.81 -4.82 3.51
C TYR A 44 5.05 -4.61 4.37
N ARG A 45 5.43 -5.60 5.18
CA ARG A 45 6.63 -5.53 6.04
C ARG A 45 7.90 -5.33 5.20
N LYS A 46 8.05 -6.07 4.09
CA LYS A 46 9.21 -5.93 3.21
C LYS A 46 9.25 -4.58 2.52
N MET A 47 8.11 -4.09 2.03
CA MET A 47 7.98 -2.75 1.46
C MET A 47 8.37 -1.65 2.45
N LEU A 48 7.91 -1.75 3.71
CA LEU A 48 8.32 -0.81 4.77
C LEU A 48 9.82 -0.88 5.07
N SER A 49 10.40 -2.09 5.06
CA SER A 49 11.83 -2.29 5.31
C SER A 49 12.70 -1.72 4.19
N ASP A 50 12.27 -1.85 2.94
CA ASP A 50 13.04 -1.41 1.77
C ASP A 50 12.90 0.09 1.54
N GLY A 51 11.74 0.68 1.87
CA GLY A 51 11.50 2.12 1.80
C GLY A 51 11.38 2.71 0.39
N GLU A 52 11.43 1.87 -0.65
CA GLU A 52 11.34 2.30 -2.06
C GLU A 52 9.92 2.75 -2.44
N TYR A 53 8.90 2.07 -1.91
CA TYR A 53 7.49 2.36 -2.16
C TYR A 53 6.71 2.35 -0.86
N TYR A 54 5.54 3.00 -0.86
CA TYR A 54 4.64 2.99 0.29
C TYR A 54 3.18 2.88 -0.15
N PHE A 55 2.51 1.83 0.33
CA PHE A 55 1.06 1.71 0.36
C PHE A 55 0.63 1.46 1.81
N HIS A 56 -0.52 1.98 2.20
CA HIS A 56 -1.02 1.78 3.55
C HIS A 56 -1.54 0.34 3.72
N GLY A 57 -1.04 -0.39 4.72
CA GLY A 57 -1.46 -1.76 5.03
C GLY A 57 -2.38 -1.80 6.26
N PHE A 58 -3.57 -2.40 6.15
CA PHE A 58 -4.53 -2.49 7.24
C PHE A 58 -5.52 -3.64 7.08
N ASP A 59 -6.26 -3.95 8.15
CA ASP A 59 -7.29 -4.97 8.17
C ASP A 59 -8.68 -4.39 7.86
N ILE A 60 -9.46 -5.10 7.03
CA ILE A 60 -10.88 -4.82 6.78
C ILE A 60 -11.72 -6.10 6.90
N MET A 61 -13.03 -5.93 7.05
CA MET A 61 -13.98 -7.05 6.98
C MET A 61 -14.63 -7.07 5.59
N VAL A 62 -14.55 -8.20 4.90
CA VAL A 62 -15.20 -8.44 3.61
C VAL A 62 -16.03 -9.71 3.72
N ASN A 63 -17.35 -9.59 3.60
CA ASN A 63 -18.29 -10.71 3.69
C ASN A 63 -18.07 -11.59 4.95
N GLY A 64 -17.87 -10.96 6.11
CA GLY A 64 -17.64 -11.66 7.38
C GLY A 64 -16.23 -12.23 7.56
N SER A 65 -15.35 -12.11 6.57
CA SER A 65 -13.95 -12.56 6.65
C SER A 65 -13.00 -11.39 6.82
N LYS A 66 -12.00 -11.53 7.69
CA LYS A 66 -10.95 -10.53 7.88
C LYS A 66 -9.95 -10.58 6.71
N ARG A 67 -9.68 -9.44 6.07
CA ARG A 67 -8.75 -9.30 4.95
C ARG A 67 -7.69 -8.26 5.29
N PHE A 68 -6.41 -8.61 5.14
CA PHE A 68 -5.32 -7.64 5.20
C PHE A 68 -5.05 -7.09 3.80
N VAL A 69 -5.22 -5.78 3.62
CA VAL A 69 -5.22 -5.11 2.32
C VAL A 69 -4.15 -4.03 2.24
N LEU A 70 -3.74 -3.70 1.02
CA LEU A 70 -2.93 -2.54 0.70
C LEU A 70 -3.81 -1.47 0.07
N ARG A 71 -3.49 -0.19 0.35
CA ARG A 71 -4.18 0.96 -0.24
C ARG A 71 -3.22 1.98 -0.84
N TYR A 72 -3.51 2.36 -2.08
CA TYR A 72 -2.95 3.53 -2.74
C TYR A 72 -3.91 4.71 -2.64
N ASN A 73 -3.37 5.90 -2.36
CA ASN A 73 -4.09 7.17 -2.41
C ASN A 73 -3.37 8.09 -3.41
N SER A 74 -4.09 8.66 -4.38
CA SER A 74 -3.53 9.52 -5.44
C SER A 74 -3.21 10.96 -4.99
N GLY A 75 -2.88 11.16 -3.72
CA GLY A 75 -2.67 12.50 -3.15
C GLY A 75 -1.33 13.15 -3.51
N ASN A 76 -0.41 12.41 -4.13
CA ASN A 76 0.85 12.95 -4.61
C ASN A 76 0.75 13.22 -6.13
N ILE A 77 0.76 14.50 -6.49
CA ILE A 77 0.64 14.97 -7.88
C ILE A 77 1.86 14.64 -8.74
N ASP A 78 3.00 14.37 -8.12
CA ASP A 78 4.25 14.06 -8.84
C ASP A 78 4.33 12.58 -9.24
N VAL A 79 3.43 11.73 -8.75
CA VAL A 79 3.43 10.30 -9.07
C VAL A 79 2.95 10.06 -10.49
N THR A 80 3.83 9.47 -11.29
CA THR A 80 3.57 9.09 -12.67
C THR A 80 2.98 7.68 -12.78
N GLU A 81 2.33 7.40 -13.90
CA GLU A 81 1.90 6.04 -14.25
C GLU A 81 3.06 5.04 -14.25
N LYS A 82 4.25 5.48 -14.68
CA LYS A 82 5.45 4.64 -14.73
C LYS A 82 5.87 4.20 -13.32
N GLU A 83 5.85 5.11 -12.36
CA GLU A 83 6.18 4.81 -10.96
C GLU A 83 5.14 3.89 -10.33
N LEU A 84 3.84 4.10 -10.61
CA LEU A 84 2.80 3.18 -10.16
C LEU A 84 2.97 1.78 -10.74
N ARG A 85 3.31 1.66 -12.02
CA ARG A 85 3.61 0.37 -12.66
C ARG A 85 4.82 -0.29 -12.01
N ALA A 86 5.86 0.47 -11.68
CA ALA A 86 7.04 -0.04 -10.97
C ALA A 86 6.66 -0.56 -9.57
N ALA A 87 5.89 0.21 -8.80
CA ALA A 87 5.42 -0.19 -7.47
C ALA A 87 4.54 -1.46 -7.50
N VAL A 88 3.64 -1.57 -8.48
CA VAL A 88 2.82 -2.78 -8.67
C VAL A 88 3.68 -3.98 -9.07
N ASN A 89 4.67 -3.80 -9.94
CA ASN A 89 5.58 -4.87 -10.32
C ASN A 89 6.46 -5.32 -9.15
N TYR A 90 6.90 -4.39 -8.30
CA TYR A 90 7.61 -4.66 -7.06
C TYR A 90 6.77 -5.55 -6.13
N ILE A 91 5.49 -5.21 -5.90
CA ILE A 91 4.56 -6.04 -5.13
C ILE A 91 4.43 -7.44 -5.73
N LYS A 92 4.26 -7.54 -7.06
CA LYS A 92 4.13 -8.83 -7.75
C LYS A 92 5.40 -9.69 -7.60
N LYS A 93 6.57 -9.07 -7.64
CA LYS A 93 7.85 -9.75 -7.42
C LYS A 93 7.91 -10.30 -5.99
N LEU A 94 7.69 -9.45 -4.99
CA LEU A 94 7.67 -9.87 -3.59
C LEU A 94 6.65 -10.97 -3.32
N GLY A 95 5.43 -10.82 -3.85
CA GLY A 95 4.38 -11.81 -3.67
C GLY A 95 4.74 -13.19 -4.21
N LYS A 96 5.45 -13.25 -5.35
CA LYS A 96 5.95 -14.52 -5.92
C LYS A 96 7.08 -15.10 -5.09
N GLU A 97 8.02 -14.27 -4.63
CA GLU A 97 9.14 -14.71 -3.80
C GLU A 97 8.62 -15.30 -2.49
N ILE A 98 7.76 -14.57 -1.79
CA ILE A 98 7.21 -14.96 -0.48
C ILE A 98 6.28 -16.19 -0.56
N ALA A 99 5.49 -16.32 -1.63
CA ALA A 99 4.54 -17.44 -1.75
C ALA A 99 5.19 -18.77 -2.17
N HIS A 100 6.44 -18.73 -2.67
CA HIS A 100 7.17 -19.90 -3.14
C HIS A 100 8.48 -20.17 -2.35
N GLU A 101 8.66 -19.48 -1.22
CA GLU A 101 9.63 -19.83 -0.15
C GLU A 101 9.10 -20.99 0.70
#